data_AF-A0A495ZBW1-F1
#
_entry.id   AF-A0A495ZBW1-F1
#
_cell.length_a   1.000
_cell.length_b   1.000
_cell.length_c   1.000
_cell.angle_alpha   90.00
_cell.angle_beta   90.00
_cell.angle_gamma   90.00
#
_symmetry.space_group_name_H-M   'P 1'
#
loop_
_entity.id
_entity.type
_entity.pdbx_description
1 polymer ?
#
loop_
_entity_poly.entity_id
_entity_poly.type
_entity_poly.pdbx_seq_one_letter_code
_entity_poly.pdbx_strand_id
1 'polypeptide(L)'
;MFRQIVITLFLGFVGLYGIIGVIGCADLDILIIDLTDPEPTEPEDNQWIGTWALESYQGLSALEILAEYDDYDDEDWTFLDANGSTVDGDPLEQAIAAFWSGDGVTGYDGSISYAFHNGGTMEIEVVIRLQVQVEGIQGVLVGRDQIPGSYSLTGSTYTTEIFDEVETGTWQRTGDTLILNPDGVEGLTVLRKL
;
A
#
# COMPACT_ATOMS: atom_id res chain seq x y z
N MET A 1 20.36 -13.14 -21.15
CA MET A 1 19.32 -12.97 -22.18
C MET A 1 18.31 -12.00 -21.58
N PHE A 2 18.55 -10.69 -21.75
CA PHE A 2 17.72 -9.66 -21.13
C PHE A 2 16.41 -9.56 -21.91
N ARG A 3 15.28 -9.82 -21.25
CA ARG A 3 13.97 -9.49 -21.81
C ARG A 3 13.84 -7.97 -21.70
N GLN A 4 13.88 -7.30 -22.86
CA GLN A 4 13.38 -5.94 -22.99
C GLN A 4 11.91 -5.96 -22.54
N ILE A 5 11.60 -5.34 -21.40
CA ILE A 5 10.23 -5.00 -21.07
C ILE A 5 9.96 -3.74 -21.90
N VAL A 6 9.34 -3.96 -23.07
CA VAL A 6 8.77 -2.89 -23.88
C VAL A 6 7.57 -2.37 -23.08
N ILE A 7 7.74 -1.25 -22.39
CA ILE A 7 6.66 -0.53 -21.72
C ILE A 7 5.71 -0.05 -22.81
N THR A 8 4.62 -0.79 -23.00
CA THR A 8 3.52 -0.39 -23.85
C THR A 8 2.60 0.46 -22.97
N LEU A 9 2.73 1.78 -23.10
CA LEU A 9 1.79 2.76 -22.57
C LEU A 9 0.35 2.35 -22.97
N PHE A 10 -0.45 1.96 -21.98
CA PHE A 10 -1.88 1.85 -22.14
C PHE A 10 -2.56 3.01 -21.40
N LEU A 11 -2.77 4.09 -22.15
CA LEU A 11 -3.71 5.15 -21.82
C LEU A 11 -5.14 4.60 -21.85
N GLY A 12 -5.86 4.72 -20.74
CA GLY A 12 -7.28 4.37 -20.58
C GLY A 12 -7.83 5.00 -19.29
N PHE A 13 -8.00 6.33 -19.16
CA PHE A 13 -9.11 7.17 -19.66
C PHE A 13 -10.44 7.01 -18.87
N VAL A 14 -11.01 8.18 -18.52
CA VAL A 14 -12.41 8.51 -18.20
C VAL A 14 -12.84 8.18 -16.77
N GLY A 15 -13.42 9.05 -15.95
CA GLY A 15 -13.98 10.38 -16.19
C GLY A 15 -15.18 10.62 -15.26
N LEU A 16 -15.18 11.80 -14.68
CA LEU A 16 -16.27 12.52 -14.03
C LEU A 16 -17.67 12.29 -14.65
N TYR A 17 -18.61 11.68 -13.91
CA TYR A 17 -20.08 11.86 -13.90
C TYR A 17 -20.56 11.15 -12.62
N GLY A 18 -21.25 11.72 -11.64
CA GLY A 18 -22.36 12.67 -11.67
C GLY A 18 -23.57 12.00 -11.00
N ILE A 19 -23.77 12.19 -9.69
CA ILE A 19 -25.05 11.85 -9.03
C ILE A 19 -25.46 12.97 -8.08
N ILE A 20 -26.38 13.81 -8.55
CA ILE A 20 -27.34 14.53 -7.72
C ILE A 20 -28.60 13.68 -7.64
N GLY A 21 -28.99 13.34 -6.41
CA GLY A 21 -30.39 13.28 -5.95
C GLY A 21 -31.09 11.92 -5.99
N VAL A 22 -31.48 11.42 -4.80
CA VAL A 22 -32.89 11.14 -4.43
C VAL A 22 -33.05 11.28 -2.90
N ILE A 23 -34.10 12.02 -2.51
CA ILE A 23 -34.64 12.20 -1.15
C ILE A 23 -35.46 10.96 -0.77
N GLY A 24 -35.41 10.54 0.50
CA GLY A 24 -36.37 9.56 1.04
C GLY A 24 -36.36 9.48 2.56
N CYS A 25 -37.25 10.26 3.19
CA CYS A 25 -37.58 10.24 4.62
C CYS A 25 -38.29 8.93 4.99
N ALA A 26 -37.98 8.35 6.17
CA ALA A 26 -38.88 7.45 6.89
C ALA A 26 -38.64 7.56 8.40
N ASP A 27 -39.74 7.82 9.13
CA ASP A 27 -39.87 7.95 10.59
C ASP A 27 -39.75 6.62 11.37
N LEU A 28 -39.47 6.76 12.67
CA LEU A 28 -39.74 5.83 13.81
C LEU A 28 -38.89 4.53 13.86
N ASP A 29 -38.42 4.00 15.00
CA ASP A 29 -38.96 3.96 16.36
C ASP A 29 -37.83 3.96 17.43
N ILE A 30 -38.05 4.62 18.56
CA ILE A 30 -37.14 4.60 19.73
C ILE A 30 -37.28 3.25 20.46
N LEU A 31 -36.27 2.39 20.34
CA LEU A 31 -36.10 1.20 21.16
C LEU A 31 -35.32 1.55 22.43
N ILE A 32 -35.99 1.57 23.59
CA ILE A 32 -35.34 1.62 24.90
C ILE A 32 -34.84 0.21 25.21
N ILE A 33 -33.53 -0.02 25.08
CA ILE A 33 -32.86 -1.25 25.54
C ILE A 33 -32.47 -1.05 27.00
N ASP A 34 -32.96 -1.96 27.85
CA ASP A 34 -32.54 -2.16 29.23
C ASP A 34 -31.09 -2.66 29.26
N LEU A 35 -30.16 -1.83 29.73
CA LEU A 35 -28.73 -2.13 29.84
C LEU A 35 -28.36 -2.49 31.28
N THR A 36 -29.09 -3.42 31.90
CA THR A 36 -28.60 -4.06 33.12
C THR A 36 -27.76 -5.29 32.79
N ASP A 37 -26.45 -5.03 32.83
CA ASP A 37 -25.28 -5.91 32.99
C ASP A 37 -24.33 -5.96 31.77
N PRO A 38 -23.27 -5.14 31.75
CA PRO A 38 -22.21 -5.26 30.76
C PRO A 38 -21.22 -6.33 31.25
N GLU A 39 -21.29 -7.53 30.68
CA GLU A 39 -20.07 -8.33 30.57
C GLU A 39 -19.37 -7.93 29.27
N PRO A 40 -18.23 -7.20 29.33
CA PRO A 40 -17.39 -7.02 28.17
C PRO A 40 -16.66 -8.34 27.93
N THR A 41 -17.12 -9.15 26.99
CA THR A 41 -16.24 -10.16 26.40
C THR A 41 -15.32 -9.47 25.40
N GLU A 42 -14.22 -8.97 25.94
CA GLU A 42 -12.84 -8.79 25.43
C GLU A 42 -12.54 -8.94 23.91
N PRO A 43 -11.51 -8.21 23.40
CA PRO A 43 -11.24 -7.96 21.98
C PRO A 43 -10.60 -9.16 21.26
N GLU A 44 -11.39 -10.18 20.93
CA GLU A 44 -10.96 -11.27 20.04
C GLU A 44 -10.90 -10.88 18.55
N ASP A 45 -11.37 -9.67 18.19
CA ASP A 45 -11.60 -9.26 16.80
C ASP A 45 -10.43 -8.56 16.09
N ASN A 46 -9.33 -8.24 16.78
CA ASN A 46 -8.19 -7.55 16.15
C ASN A 46 -7.11 -8.52 15.63
N GLN A 47 -7.54 -9.53 14.86
CA GLN A 47 -6.67 -10.59 14.32
C GLN A 47 -5.60 -10.10 13.33
N TRP A 48 -5.70 -8.85 12.89
CA TRP A 48 -4.77 -8.21 11.98
C TRP A 48 -3.63 -7.49 12.69
N ILE A 49 -3.68 -7.27 14.02
CA ILE A 49 -2.63 -6.49 14.70
C ILE A 49 -1.23 -7.07 14.45
N GLY A 50 -0.33 -6.19 14.03
CA GLY A 50 1.06 -6.50 13.70
C GLY A 50 1.44 -5.96 12.33
N THR A 51 2.65 -6.31 11.91
CA THR A 51 3.20 -5.92 10.61
C THR A 51 3.11 -7.09 9.64
N TRP A 52 2.68 -6.78 8.42
CA TRP A 52 2.48 -7.76 7.35
C TRP A 52 3.10 -7.25 6.06
N ALA A 53 3.88 -8.08 5.38
CA ALA A 53 4.40 -7.79 4.06
C ALA A 53 3.39 -8.19 2.98
N LEU A 54 3.24 -7.33 1.98
CA LEU A 54 2.48 -7.65 0.78
C LEU A 54 3.20 -8.72 -0.04
N GLU A 55 2.55 -9.86 -0.23
CA GLU A 55 3.02 -10.89 -1.18
C GLU A 55 2.48 -10.63 -2.58
N SER A 56 1.18 -10.35 -2.67
CA SER A 56 0.51 -10.03 -3.92
C SER A 56 -0.74 -9.18 -3.73
N TYR A 57 -1.04 -8.32 -4.69
CA TYR A 57 -2.29 -7.57 -4.81
C TYR A 57 -2.87 -7.82 -6.20
N GLN A 58 -4.09 -8.34 -6.27
CA GLN A 58 -4.77 -8.61 -7.55
C GLN A 58 -3.94 -9.47 -8.54
N GLY A 59 -3.10 -10.36 -8.00
CA GLY A 59 -2.21 -11.21 -8.80
C GLY A 59 -0.89 -10.57 -9.23
N LEU A 60 -0.67 -9.29 -8.92
CA LEU A 60 0.60 -8.57 -9.08
C LEU A 60 1.45 -8.74 -7.83
N SER A 61 2.76 -8.92 -8.00
CA SER A 61 3.74 -8.86 -6.92
C SER A 61 3.94 -7.42 -6.42
N ALA A 62 4.46 -7.25 -5.20
CA ALA A 62 4.79 -5.94 -4.66
C ALA A 62 5.67 -5.11 -5.62
N LEU A 63 6.64 -5.74 -6.29
CA LEU A 63 7.52 -5.08 -7.26
C LEU A 63 6.79 -4.58 -8.51
N GLU A 64 5.76 -5.29 -8.96
CA GLU A 64 4.95 -4.87 -10.11
C GLU A 64 4.08 -3.66 -9.73
N ILE A 65 3.53 -3.65 -8.52
CA ILE A 65 2.74 -2.51 -7.99
C ILE A 65 3.63 -1.28 -7.81
N LEU A 66 4.83 -1.46 -7.27
CA LEU A 66 5.79 -0.37 -7.07
C LEU A 66 6.23 0.28 -8.38
N ALA A 67 6.27 -0.49 -9.48
CA ALA A 67 6.58 0.06 -10.80
C ALA A 67 5.46 0.96 -11.36
N GLU A 68 4.25 0.89 -10.79
CA GLU A 68 3.10 1.73 -11.16
C GLU A 68 2.97 2.97 -10.25
N TYR A 69 3.71 3.03 -9.14
CA TYR A 69 3.65 4.15 -8.19
C TYR A 69 4.50 5.32 -8.71
N ASP A 70 3.84 6.34 -9.28
CA ASP A 70 4.46 7.49 -9.98
C ASP A 70 4.60 8.75 -9.11
N ASP A 71 4.21 8.70 -7.82
CA ASP A 71 4.02 9.91 -7.00
C ASP A 71 5.19 10.24 -6.05
N TYR A 72 6.40 9.75 -6.33
CA TYR A 72 7.56 10.08 -5.50
C TYR A 72 8.16 11.42 -5.90
N ASP A 73 8.02 12.43 -5.03
CA ASP A 73 8.75 13.69 -5.17
C ASP A 73 10.25 13.48 -4.94
N ASP A 74 11.08 14.37 -5.49
CA ASP A 74 12.55 14.24 -5.41
C ASP A 74 13.07 14.33 -3.96
N GLU A 75 12.33 14.98 -3.07
CA GLU A 75 12.62 15.12 -1.63
C GLU A 75 12.54 13.81 -0.83
N ASP A 76 11.85 12.78 -1.34
CA ASP A 76 11.64 11.50 -0.65
C ASP A 76 12.72 10.45 -0.95
N TRP A 77 13.72 10.82 -1.76
CA TRP A 77 14.80 9.94 -2.17
C TRP A 77 16.10 10.18 -1.40
N THR A 78 16.68 9.10 -0.89
CA THR A 78 18.02 9.09 -0.29
C THR A 78 18.96 8.27 -1.15
N PHE A 79 20.09 8.85 -1.58
CA PHE A 79 21.12 8.11 -2.28
C PHE A 79 22.19 7.63 -1.30
N LEU A 80 22.47 6.33 -1.30
CA LEU A 80 23.47 5.69 -0.45
C LEU A 80 24.63 5.16 -1.31
N ASP A 81 25.87 5.48 -0.95
CA ASP A 81 27.04 4.91 -1.63
C ASP A 81 27.23 3.42 -1.29
N ALA A 82 28.23 2.79 -1.89
CA ALA A 82 28.59 1.39 -1.62
C ALA A 82 28.93 1.08 -0.14
N ASN A 83 29.20 2.09 0.69
CA ASN A 83 29.46 1.95 2.12
C ASN A 83 28.19 2.21 2.97
N GLY A 84 27.05 2.52 2.34
CA GLY A 84 25.80 2.87 3.01
C GLY A 84 25.77 4.29 3.57
N SER A 85 26.67 5.18 3.11
CA SER A 85 26.69 6.59 3.51
C SER A 85 25.80 7.41 2.59
N THR A 86 25.02 8.33 3.16
CA THR A 86 24.22 9.28 2.38
C THR A 86 25.12 10.14 1.49
N VAL A 87 24.72 10.29 0.24
CA VAL A 87 25.35 11.13 -0.78
C VAL A 87 24.33 12.17 -1.23
N ASP A 88 24.66 13.44 -1.07
CA ASP A 88 23.82 14.58 -1.45
C ASP A 88 24.42 15.38 -2.62
N GLY A 89 23.65 16.32 -3.17
CA GLY A 89 24.07 17.21 -4.26
C GLY A 89 24.03 16.53 -5.63
N ASP A 90 24.93 16.92 -6.54
CA ASP A 90 24.94 16.47 -7.94
C ASP A 90 24.79 14.94 -8.13
N PRO A 91 25.44 14.06 -7.32
CA PRO A 91 25.25 12.62 -7.49
C PRO A 91 23.85 12.12 -7.12
N LEU A 92 23.17 12.74 -6.15
CA LEU A 92 21.78 12.43 -5.79
C LEU A 92 20.84 12.86 -6.92
N GLU A 93 20.97 14.11 -7.39
CA GLU A 93 20.15 14.63 -8.50
C GLU A 93 20.31 13.77 -9.77
N GLN A 94 21.54 13.34 -10.06
CA GLN A 94 21.81 12.44 -11.19
C GLN A 94 21.26 11.02 -10.96
N ALA A 95 21.31 10.50 -9.73
CA ALA A 95 20.70 9.21 -9.40
C ALA A 95 19.18 9.23 -9.59
N ILE A 96 18.52 10.32 -9.18
CA ILE A 96 17.09 10.54 -9.41
C ILE A 96 16.80 10.67 -10.92
N ALA A 97 17.60 11.44 -11.66
CA ALA A 97 17.46 11.55 -13.12
C ALA A 97 17.67 10.20 -13.84
N ALA A 98 18.62 9.38 -13.37
CA ALA A 98 18.88 8.02 -13.84
C ALA A 98 17.67 7.10 -13.62
N PHE A 99 16.97 7.24 -12.49
CA PHE A 99 15.73 6.52 -12.24
C PHE A 99 14.64 6.90 -13.25
N TRP A 100 14.33 8.19 -13.40
CA TRP A 100 13.26 8.65 -14.29
C TRP A 100 13.52 8.37 -15.77
N SER A 101 14.79 8.35 -16.18
CA SER A 101 15.19 8.00 -17.55
C SER A 101 15.34 6.50 -17.77
N GLY A 102 15.44 5.71 -16.69
CA GLY A 102 15.84 4.30 -16.72
C GLY A 102 17.31 4.06 -17.07
N ASP A 103 18.09 5.10 -17.33
CA ASP A 103 19.50 5.00 -17.71
C ASP A 103 20.38 4.86 -16.45
N GLY A 104 21.19 3.80 -16.37
CA GLY A 104 22.10 3.57 -15.24
C GLY A 104 21.50 2.80 -14.06
N VAL A 105 20.23 2.41 -14.13
CA VAL A 105 19.61 1.45 -13.21
C VAL A 105 20.08 0.03 -13.57
N THR A 106 20.70 -0.64 -12.60
CA THR A 106 21.31 -1.98 -12.77
C THR A 106 20.55 -3.08 -12.03
N GLY A 107 19.66 -2.69 -11.12
CA GLY A 107 18.80 -3.59 -10.36
C GLY A 107 17.76 -2.78 -9.59
N TYR A 108 16.65 -3.43 -9.24
CA TYR A 108 15.60 -2.84 -8.44
C TYR A 108 15.06 -3.87 -7.45
N ASP A 109 14.78 -3.43 -6.23
CA ASP A 109 14.02 -4.16 -5.22
C ASP A 109 13.06 -3.21 -4.51
N GLY A 110 12.17 -3.78 -3.71
CA GLY A 110 11.21 -3.01 -2.95
C GLY A 110 10.29 -3.88 -2.13
N SER A 111 9.54 -3.24 -1.25
CA SER A 111 8.62 -3.89 -0.33
C SER A 111 7.48 -2.95 0.00
N ILE A 112 6.28 -3.52 0.14
CA ILE A 112 5.12 -2.84 0.71
C ILE A 112 4.76 -3.60 1.99
N SER A 113 4.58 -2.88 3.10
CA SER A 113 4.19 -3.47 4.38
C SER A 113 3.07 -2.70 5.05
N TYR A 114 2.19 -3.42 5.74
CA TYR A 114 1.04 -2.90 6.46
C TYR A 114 1.25 -3.12 7.95
N ALA A 115 1.23 -2.05 8.74
CA ALA A 115 1.20 -2.11 10.19
C ALA A 115 -0.21 -1.80 10.68
N PHE A 116 -0.92 -2.82 11.18
CA PHE A 116 -2.25 -2.66 11.76
C PHE A 116 -2.15 -2.47 13.27
N HIS A 117 -2.78 -1.42 13.78
CA HIS A 117 -2.71 -1.03 15.18
C HIS A 117 -4.04 -1.23 15.92
N ASN A 118 -3.94 -1.40 17.23
CA ASN A 118 -5.12 -1.44 18.07
C ASN A 118 -5.86 -0.10 17.99
N GLY A 119 -7.17 -0.13 17.74
CA GLY A 119 -7.99 1.06 17.54
C GLY A 119 -8.37 1.35 16.09
N GLY A 120 -8.01 0.46 15.14
CA GLY A 120 -8.48 0.55 13.76
C GLY A 120 -7.69 1.52 12.89
N THR A 121 -6.46 1.86 13.28
CA THR A 121 -5.54 2.63 12.43
C THR A 121 -4.53 1.69 11.77
N MET A 122 -4.06 2.06 10.59
CA MET A 122 -2.98 1.37 9.91
C MET A 122 -1.99 2.32 9.28
N GLU A 123 -0.76 1.85 9.09
CA GLU A 123 0.31 2.56 8.38
C GLU A 123 0.84 1.63 7.28
N ILE A 124 0.95 2.16 6.06
CA ILE A 124 1.52 1.42 4.93
C ILE A 124 2.88 2.01 4.65
N GLU A 125 3.93 1.19 4.78
CA GLU A 125 5.29 1.58 4.39
C GLU A 125 5.59 1.01 3.00
N VAL A 126 5.90 1.91 2.09
CA VAL A 126 6.34 1.60 0.72
C VAL A 126 7.83 1.92 0.65
N VAL A 127 8.64 0.94 0.26
CA VAL A 127 10.09 1.12 0.10
C VAL A 127 10.52 0.64 -1.27
N ILE A 128 11.21 1.51 -2.00
CA ILE A 128 11.81 1.21 -3.30
C ILE A 128 13.32 1.36 -3.15
N ARG A 129 14.10 0.42 -3.70
CA ARG A 129 15.56 0.50 -3.78
C ARG A 129 16.02 0.23 -5.18
N LEU A 130 16.83 1.14 -5.70
CA LEU A 130 17.34 1.08 -7.06
C LEU A 130 18.85 1.07 -7.00
N GLN A 131 19.46 0.03 -7.56
CA GLN A 131 20.89 -0.01 -7.73
C GLN A 131 21.25 0.85 -8.94
N VAL A 132 21.90 1.98 -8.68
CA VAL A 132 22.26 2.95 -9.72
C VAL A 132 23.77 3.09 -9.82
N GLN A 133 24.24 3.32 -11.04
CA GLN A 133 25.63 3.68 -11.32
C GLN A 133 25.66 5.05 -12.00
N VAL A 134 26.10 6.07 -11.28
CA VAL A 134 26.21 7.46 -11.76
C VAL A 134 27.63 7.96 -11.57
N GLU A 135 28.24 8.51 -12.63
CA GLU A 135 29.62 9.04 -12.64
C GLU A 135 30.70 8.12 -12.03
N GLY A 136 30.51 6.80 -12.12
CA GLY A 136 31.44 5.81 -11.55
C GLY A 136 31.23 5.53 -10.06
N ILE A 137 30.24 6.16 -9.43
CA ILE A 137 29.75 5.82 -8.10
C ILE A 137 28.66 4.77 -8.27
N GLN A 138 28.86 3.61 -7.66
CA GLN A 138 27.82 2.61 -7.48
C GLN A 138 27.14 2.84 -6.14
N GLY A 139 25.82 2.90 -6.14
CA GLY A 139 25.05 3.11 -4.93
C GLY A 139 23.62 2.60 -5.03
N VAL A 140 22.83 2.92 -4.01
CA VAL A 140 21.42 2.57 -3.92
C VAL A 140 20.63 3.84 -3.72
N LEU A 141 19.74 4.16 -4.65
CA LEU A 141 18.72 5.19 -4.48
C LEU A 141 17.52 4.55 -3.76
N VAL A 142 17.14 5.11 -2.61
CA VAL A 142 16.08 4.59 -1.74
C VAL A 142 14.96 5.60 -1.66
N GLY A 143 13.77 5.20 -2.12
CA GLY A 143 12.53 5.95 -1.94
C GLY A 143 11.73 5.31 -0.82
N ARG A 144 11.16 6.12 0.07
CA ARG A 144 10.30 5.62 1.14
C ARG A 144 9.09 6.53 1.28
N ASP A 145 7.92 5.92 1.34
CA ASP A 145 6.68 6.62 1.66
C ASP A 145 5.98 5.92 2.84
N GLN A 146 5.25 6.71 3.62
CA GLN A 146 4.42 6.26 4.72
C GLN A 146 3.00 6.79 4.55
N ILE A 147 2.08 5.88 4.26
CA ILE A 147 0.70 6.20 3.95
C ILE A 147 -0.16 5.86 5.17
N PRO A 148 -0.77 6.85 5.84
CA PRO A 148 -1.70 6.58 6.91
C PRO A 148 -3.03 6.05 6.36
N GLY A 149 -3.68 5.18 7.13
CA GLY A 149 -5.01 4.68 6.82
C GLY A 149 -5.77 4.22 8.04
N SER A 150 -7.00 3.77 7.80
CA SER A 150 -7.83 3.15 8.83
C SER A 150 -8.34 1.79 8.38
N TYR A 151 -8.70 0.94 9.35
CA TYR A 151 -9.32 -0.33 9.08
C TYR A 151 -10.36 -0.68 10.16
N SER A 152 -11.36 -1.45 9.78
CA SER A 152 -12.32 -2.03 10.71
C SER A 152 -12.68 -3.44 10.29
N LEU A 153 -12.98 -4.28 11.29
CA LEU A 153 -13.36 -5.67 11.11
C LEU A 153 -14.74 -5.88 11.70
N THR A 154 -15.59 -6.62 11.00
CA THR A 154 -16.92 -6.99 11.50
C THR A 154 -17.20 -8.43 11.07
N GLY A 155 -16.99 -9.38 11.99
CA GLY A 155 -17.02 -10.80 11.64
C GLY A 155 -15.99 -11.13 10.54
N SER A 156 -16.44 -11.69 9.43
CA SER A 156 -15.58 -12.05 8.28
C SER A 156 -15.45 -10.96 7.22
N THR A 157 -15.96 -9.75 7.48
CA THR A 157 -15.84 -8.61 6.57
C THR A 157 -14.83 -7.60 7.08
N TYR A 158 -14.21 -6.89 6.15
CA TYR A 158 -13.31 -5.79 6.45
C TYR A 158 -13.72 -4.52 5.69
N THR A 159 -13.30 -3.40 6.23
CA THR A 159 -13.25 -2.11 5.55
C THR A 159 -11.89 -1.50 5.79
N THR A 160 -11.22 -1.02 4.76
CA THR A 160 -10.01 -0.21 4.85
C THR A 160 -10.23 1.13 4.16
N GLU A 161 -9.59 2.18 4.68
CA GLU A 161 -9.61 3.51 4.08
C GLU A 161 -8.17 4.02 3.93
N ILE A 162 -7.78 4.34 2.69
CA ILE A 162 -6.45 4.83 2.31
C ILE A 162 -6.66 5.97 1.32
N PHE A 163 -6.05 7.14 1.52
CA PHE A 163 -6.20 8.29 0.62
C PHE A 163 -7.67 8.64 0.27
N ASP A 164 -8.56 8.59 1.26
CA ASP A 164 -10.02 8.78 1.10
C ASP A 164 -10.73 7.73 0.22
N GLU A 165 -10.05 6.67 -0.20
CA GLU A 165 -10.62 5.52 -0.88
C GLU A 165 -11.00 4.42 0.11
N VAL A 166 -12.27 4.03 0.08
CA VAL A 166 -12.80 2.97 0.93
C VAL A 166 -12.86 1.67 0.14
N GLU A 167 -12.10 0.67 0.60
CA GLU A 167 -12.19 -0.71 0.12
C GLU A 167 -12.92 -1.55 1.15
N THR A 168 -13.89 -2.35 0.70
CA THR A 168 -14.59 -3.35 1.53
C THR A 168 -14.40 -4.73 0.96
N GLY A 169 -14.53 -5.74 1.80
CA GLY A 169 -14.51 -7.12 1.32
C GLY A 169 -14.63 -8.15 2.41
N THR A 170 -14.26 -9.37 2.05
CA THR A 170 -14.15 -10.49 2.98
C THR A 170 -12.70 -10.81 3.28
N TRP A 171 -12.41 -11.30 4.48
CA TRP A 171 -11.06 -11.69 4.85
C TRP A 171 -11.01 -13.08 5.45
N GLN A 172 -9.85 -13.69 5.33
CA GLN A 172 -9.55 -14.98 5.93
C GLN A 172 -8.09 -15.00 6.38
N ARG A 173 -7.83 -15.66 7.52
CA ARG A 173 -6.48 -15.86 8.04
C ARG A 173 -6.17 -17.34 8.11
N THR A 174 -5.03 -17.72 7.54
CA THR A 174 -4.49 -19.09 7.62
C THR A 174 -3.06 -19.02 8.15
N GLY A 175 -2.91 -19.25 9.47
CA GLY A 175 -1.62 -19.12 10.15
C GLY A 175 -1.09 -17.69 10.11
N ASP A 176 0.06 -17.51 9.43
CA ASP A 176 0.74 -16.23 9.25
C ASP A 176 0.40 -15.55 7.91
N THR A 177 -0.61 -16.06 7.19
CA THR A 177 -1.11 -15.47 5.95
C THR A 177 -2.49 -14.86 6.19
N LEU A 178 -2.65 -13.60 5.83
CA LEU A 178 -3.92 -12.88 5.75
C LEU A 178 -4.29 -12.71 4.28
N ILE A 179 -5.51 -13.06 3.91
CA ILE A 179 -6.02 -12.94 2.55
C ILE A 179 -7.24 -12.03 2.59
N LEU A 180 -7.20 -10.95 1.81
CA LEU A 180 -8.30 -10.02 1.61
C LEU A 180 -8.88 -10.25 0.22
N ASN A 181 -10.20 -10.33 0.17
CA ASN A 181 -10.99 -10.54 -1.04
C ASN A 181 -11.91 -9.34 -1.21
N PRO A 182 -11.46 -8.30 -1.94
CA PRO A 182 -12.19 -7.04 -2.12
C PRO A 182 -13.48 -7.25 -2.90
N ASP A 183 -14.52 -6.51 -2.53
CA ASP A 183 -15.81 -6.55 -3.20
C ASP A 183 -15.72 -5.86 -4.57
N GLY A 184 -16.28 -6.49 -5.60
CA GLY A 184 -16.43 -5.87 -6.93
C GLY A 184 -15.15 -5.78 -7.76
N VAL A 185 -14.04 -6.35 -7.31
CA VAL A 185 -12.77 -6.42 -8.05
C VAL A 185 -12.32 -7.87 -8.19
N GLU A 186 -11.81 -8.25 -9.37
CA GLU A 186 -11.19 -9.56 -9.54
C GLU A 186 -9.75 -9.51 -9.03
N GLY A 187 -9.48 -10.23 -7.93
CA GLY A 187 -8.13 -10.31 -7.37
C GLY A 187 -8.12 -10.52 -5.87
N LEU A 188 -7.03 -11.06 -5.33
CA LEU A 188 -6.82 -11.21 -3.89
C LEU A 188 -5.63 -10.35 -3.45
N THR A 189 -5.74 -9.79 -2.25
CA THR A 189 -4.59 -9.25 -1.53
C THR A 189 -4.11 -10.32 -0.56
N VAL A 190 -2.82 -10.66 -0.64
CA VAL A 190 -2.21 -11.68 0.22
C VAL A 190 -1.09 -11.00 1.01
N LEU A 191 -1.23 -11.01 2.33
CA LEU A 191 -0.26 -10.46 3.26
C LEU A 191 0.35 -11.57 4.11
N ARG A 192 1.67 -11.54 4.31
CA ARG A 192 2.39 -12.45 5.21
C ARG A 192 2.90 -11.71 6.43
N LYS A 193 2.67 -12.26 7.60
CA LYS A 193 3.16 -11.72 8.86
C LYS A 193 4.69 -11.66 8.91
N LEU A 194 5.24 -10.55 9.41
CA LEU A 194 6.67 -10.33 9.63
C LEU A 194 7.12 -10.71 11.05
#